data_AF-D8SX05-F1
#
_entry.id   AF-D8SX05-F1
#
_cell.length_a   1.000
_cell.length_b   1.000
_cell.length_c   1.000
_cell.angle_alpha   90.00
_cell.angle_beta   90.00
_cell.angle_gamma   90.00
#
_symmetry.space_group_name_H-M   'P 1'
#
loop_
_entity.id
_entity.type
_entity.pdbx_description
1 polymer ?
#
loop_
_entity_poly.entity_id
_entity_poly.type
_entity_poly.pdbx_seq_one_letter_code
_entity_poly.pdbx_strand_id
1 'polypeptide(L)'
;DGHSGLEAAQYIYDHLWQNLQRLASQEGDFTSDVLRRVILSTEDGFERYVAGSWALRPQIATVGSCCLVGLIRGNQLFVANLGDSRAVMGTFLGRDNRITAIQLSAEHNASIDAVRQELKDLHPDDSHIVVLRHGVWRVKGIIQVQSRSG
;
A
#
# COMPACT_ATOMS: atom_id res chain seq x y z
N ASP A 1 7.90 -0.97 -3.25
CA ASP A 1 8.96 -1.55 -2.42
C ASP A 1 8.66 -3.03 -2.26
N GLY A 2 9.36 -3.88 -3.00
CA GLY A 2 9.04 -5.31 -3.12
C GLY A 2 9.75 -6.16 -2.06
N HIS A 3 9.09 -7.19 -1.56
CA HIS A 3 9.66 -8.11 -0.57
C HIS A 3 9.35 -9.58 -0.90
N SER A 4 10.27 -10.46 -0.50
CA SER A 4 10.24 -11.91 -0.75
C SER A 4 10.25 -12.33 -2.24
N GLY A 5 10.37 -11.38 -3.16
CA GLY A 5 10.39 -11.59 -4.61
C GLY A 5 10.20 -10.25 -5.36
N LEU A 6 10.36 -10.27 -6.68
CA LEU A 6 10.13 -9.09 -7.54
C LEU A 6 8.75 -9.12 -8.19
N GLU A 7 8.07 -10.26 -8.15
CA GLU A 7 6.85 -10.56 -8.90
C GLU A 7 5.72 -9.58 -8.59
N ALA A 8 5.50 -9.26 -7.30
CA ALA A 8 4.47 -8.31 -6.89
C ALA A 8 4.77 -6.89 -7.36
N ALA A 9 6.01 -6.43 -7.20
CA ALA A 9 6.43 -5.11 -7.64
C ALA A 9 6.36 -4.96 -9.16
N GLN A 10 6.77 -5.99 -9.90
CA GLN A 10 6.66 -6.05 -11.36
C GLN A 10 5.20 -6.04 -11.81
N TYR A 11 4.33 -6.83 -11.17
CA TYR A 11 2.90 -6.84 -11.49
C TYR A 11 2.28 -5.45 -11.32
N ILE A 12 2.57 -4.77 -10.20
CA ILE A 12 2.11 -3.39 -9.97
C ILE A 12 2.62 -2.47 -11.09
N TYR A 13 3.92 -2.52 -11.42
CA TYR A 13 4.51 -1.70 -12.47
C TYR A 13 3.80 -1.89 -13.82
N ASP A 14 3.49 -3.14 -14.18
CA ASP A 14 2.90 -3.48 -15.48
C ASP A 14 1.41 -3.11 -15.58
N HIS A 15 0.65 -3.15 -14.47
CA HIS A 15 -0.83 -3.09 -14.51
C HIS A 15 -1.42 -1.80 -13.93
N LEU A 16 -0.75 -1.14 -12.98
CA LEU A 16 -1.32 -0.01 -12.25
C LEU A 16 -1.69 1.15 -13.17
N TRP A 17 -0.80 1.49 -14.11
CA TRP A 17 -1.02 2.57 -15.07
C TRP A 17 -2.18 2.25 -16.03
N GLN A 18 -2.26 1.00 -16.50
CA GLN A 18 -3.33 0.57 -17.41
C GLN A 18 -4.70 0.60 -16.71
N ASN A 19 -4.76 0.16 -15.45
CA ASN A 19 -5.95 0.27 -14.61
C ASN A 19 -6.35 1.73 -14.41
N LEU A 20 -5.38 2.61 -14.16
CA LEU A 20 -5.61 4.05 -14.01
C LEU A 20 -6.19 4.68 -15.27
N GLN A 21 -5.59 4.43 -16.44
CA GLN A 21 -6.09 4.93 -17.71
C GLN A 21 -7.52 4.44 -17.98
N ARG A 22 -7.77 3.15 -17.78
CA ARG A 22 -9.09 2.54 -18.02
C ARG A 22 -10.16 3.15 -17.11
N LEU A 23 -9.91 3.22 -15.80
CA LEU A 23 -10.89 3.70 -14.82
C LEU A 23 -11.12 5.20 -14.91
N ALA A 24 -10.07 6.00 -15.10
CA ALA A 24 -10.22 7.44 -15.31
C ALA A 24 -10.99 7.76 -16.59
N SER A 25 -10.80 6.97 -17.66
CA SER A 25 -11.58 7.14 -18.90
C SER A 25 -13.07 6.81 -18.72
N GLN A 26 -13.40 5.85 -17.85
CA GLN A 26 -14.78 5.46 -17.55
C GLN A 26 -15.51 6.51 -16.71
N GLU A 27 -14.83 7.09 -15.72
CA GLU A 27 -15.40 8.11 -14.82
C GLU A 27 -15.32 9.54 -15.40
N GLY A 28 -14.47 9.75 -16.41
CA GLY A 28 -14.25 11.06 -17.03
C GLY A 28 -13.36 12.01 -16.22
N ASP A 29 -12.84 11.58 -15.07
CA ASP A 29 -11.98 12.38 -14.21
C ASP A 29 -11.14 11.53 -13.24
N PHE A 30 -10.12 12.12 -12.62
CA PHE A 30 -9.31 11.51 -11.56
C PHE A 30 -9.81 11.89 -10.17
N THR A 31 -10.54 11.01 -9.52
CA THR A 31 -11.02 11.20 -8.15
C THR A 31 -10.29 10.28 -7.16
N SER A 32 -10.48 10.53 -5.85
CA SER A 32 -10.03 9.60 -4.81
C SER A 32 -10.65 8.21 -4.97
N ASP A 33 -11.90 8.14 -5.43
CA ASP A 33 -12.59 6.87 -5.70
C ASP A 33 -11.95 6.12 -6.88
N VAL A 34 -11.62 6.82 -7.97
CA VAL A 34 -10.86 6.23 -9.09
C VAL A 34 -9.54 5.67 -8.61
N LEU A 35 -8.77 6.43 -7.82
CA LEU A 35 -7.48 5.97 -7.32
C LEU A 35 -7.62 4.75 -6.40
N ARG A 36 -8.64 4.72 -5.54
CA ARG A 36 -8.97 3.56 -4.71
C ARG A 36 -9.29 2.33 -5.58
N ARG A 37 -10.13 2.49 -6.59
CA ARG A 37 -10.52 1.40 -7.52
C ARG A 37 -9.34 0.91 -8.36
N VAL A 38 -8.40 1.77 -8.69
CA VAL A 38 -7.16 1.39 -9.39
C VAL A 38 -6.30 0.48 -8.52
N ILE A 39 -6.12 0.83 -7.24
CA ILE A 39 -5.38 -0.01 -6.29
C ILE A 39 -6.09 -1.35 -6.10
N LEU A 40 -7.40 -1.34 -5.80
CA LEU A 40 -8.19 -2.57 -5.63
C LEU A 40 -8.16 -3.46 -6.87
N SER A 41 -8.35 -2.88 -8.07
CA SER A 41 -8.29 -3.64 -9.33
C SER A 41 -6.91 -4.23 -9.61
N THR A 42 -5.84 -3.62 -9.08
CA THR A 42 -4.47 -4.13 -9.22
C THR A 42 -4.21 -5.24 -8.20
N GLU A 43 -4.69 -5.10 -6.97
CA GLU A 43 -4.64 -6.12 -5.92
C GLU A 43 -5.44 -7.37 -6.32
N ASP A 44 -6.70 -7.22 -6.74
CA ASP A 44 -7.56 -8.31 -7.23
C ASP A 44 -6.92 -9.06 -8.40
N GLY A 45 -6.29 -8.33 -9.32
CA GLY A 45 -5.58 -8.90 -10.46
C GLY A 45 -4.40 -9.74 -10.02
N PHE A 46 -3.62 -9.25 -9.04
CA PHE A 46 -2.49 -9.98 -8.49
C PHE A 46 -2.93 -11.22 -7.71
N GLU A 47 -4.01 -11.14 -6.93
CA GLU A 47 -4.58 -12.29 -6.22
C GLU A 47 -4.99 -13.41 -7.19
N ARG A 48 -5.63 -13.06 -8.31
CA ARG A 48 -5.98 -14.03 -9.37
C ARG A 48 -4.73 -14.64 -10.00
N TYR A 49 -3.69 -13.84 -10.23
CA TYR A 49 -2.41 -14.31 -10.76
C TYR A 49 -1.72 -15.29 -9.80
N VAL A 50 -1.73 -15.00 -8.49
CA VAL A 50 -1.22 -15.89 -7.44
C VAL A 50 -2.02 -17.20 -7.41
N ALA A 51 -3.35 -17.13 -7.41
CA ALA A 51 -4.21 -18.31 -7.39
C ALA A 51 -3.99 -19.21 -8.61
N GLY A 52 -3.87 -18.63 -9.81
CA GLY A 52 -3.58 -19.37 -11.04
C GLY A 52 -2.18 -19.97 -11.09
N SER A 53 -1.22 -19.37 -10.38
CA SER A 53 0.18 -19.81 -10.36
C SER A 53 0.48 -20.79 -9.22
N TRP A 54 -0.40 -20.93 -8.22
CA TRP A 54 -0.16 -21.64 -6.97
C TRP A 54 0.35 -23.08 -7.16
N ALA A 55 -0.28 -23.84 -8.06
CA ALA A 55 0.08 -25.25 -8.27
C ALA A 55 1.50 -25.45 -8.83
N LEU A 56 2.01 -24.47 -9.58
CA LEU A 56 3.32 -24.54 -10.24
C LEU A 56 4.39 -23.75 -9.49
N ARG A 57 4.00 -22.67 -8.82
CA ARG A 57 4.89 -21.69 -8.17
C ARG A 57 4.29 -21.20 -6.85
N PRO A 58 4.15 -22.07 -5.82
CA PRO A 58 3.51 -21.72 -4.56
C PRO A 58 4.24 -20.58 -3.81
N GLN A 59 5.54 -20.39 -4.05
CA GLN A 59 6.33 -19.31 -3.47
C GLN A 59 5.75 -17.92 -3.75
N ILE A 60 4.99 -17.77 -4.84
CA ILE A 60 4.40 -16.49 -5.24
C ILE A 60 3.39 -15.94 -4.22
N ALA A 61 2.77 -16.80 -3.39
CA ALA A 61 1.87 -16.34 -2.35
C ALA A 61 2.58 -15.66 -1.16
N THR A 62 3.91 -15.74 -1.11
CA THR A 62 4.71 -15.11 -0.05
C THR A 62 5.34 -13.78 -0.47
N VAL A 63 5.20 -13.42 -1.76
CA VAL A 63 5.71 -12.17 -2.32
C VAL A 63 4.72 -11.04 -2.09
N GLY A 64 5.23 -9.83 -1.92
CA GLY A 64 4.39 -8.64 -1.77
C GLY A 64 5.18 -7.38 -2.12
N SER A 65 4.48 -6.26 -2.18
CA SER A 65 5.12 -4.96 -2.40
C SER A 65 4.28 -3.86 -1.79
N CYS A 66 4.92 -2.88 -1.16
CA CYS A 66 4.29 -1.60 -0.84
C CYS A 66 4.01 -0.84 -2.14
N CYS A 67 2.91 -0.10 -2.19
CA CYS A 67 2.49 0.73 -3.30
C CYS A 67 2.18 2.14 -2.81
N LEU A 68 2.92 3.13 -3.29
CA LEU A 68 2.66 4.55 -3.03
C LEU A 68 2.44 5.25 -4.37
N VAL A 69 1.29 5.89 -4.53
CA VAL A 69 0.91 6.61 -5.75
C VAL A 69 0.63 8.06 -5.40
N GLY A 70 1.29 8.97 -6.12
CA GLY A 70 1.00 10.40 -6.13
C GLY A 70 0.46 10.80 -7.50
N LEU A 71 -0.69 11.47 -7.52
CA LEU A 71 -1.29 11.99 -8.74
C LEU A 71 -1.56 13.48 -8.60
N ILE A 72 -1.10 14.26 -9.58
CA ILE A 72 -1.31 15.71 -9.63
C ILE A 72 -2.27 16.02 -10.78
N ARG A 73 -3.37 16.70 -10.46
CA ARG A 73 -4.34 17.19 -11.44
C ARG A 73 -4.68 18.65 -11.14
N GLY A 74 -4.21 19.56 -11.99
CA GLY A 74 -4.35 21.00 -11.74
C GLY A 74 -3.68 21.39 -10.42
N ASN A 75 -4.46 21.94 -9.49
CA ASN A 75 -3.98 22.33 -8.15
C ASN A 75 -4.32 21.31 -7.05
N GLN A 76 -4.60 20.06 -7.42
CA GLN A 76 -4.92 18.99 -6.48
C GLN A 76 -3.88 17.88 -6.54
N LEU A 77 -3.43 17.44 -5.36
CA LEU A 77 -2.56 16.30 -5.16
C LEU A 77 -3.35 15.19 -4.47
N PHE A 78 -3.36 14.02 -5.08
CA PHE A 78 -3.92 12.79 -4.51
C PHE A 78 -2.78 11.87 -4.12
N VAL A 79 -2.86 11.28 -2.93
CA VAL A 79 -1.89 10.31 -2.43
C VAL A 79 -2.64 9.05 -1.99
N ALA A 80 -2.24 7.89 -2.51
CA ALA A 80 -2.70 6.59 -2.04
C ALA A 80 -1.49 5.77 -1.60
N ASN A 81 -1.53 5.22 -0.39
CA ASN A 81 -0.46 4.43 0.19
C ASN A 81 -0.98 3.09 0.70
N LEU A 82 -0.34 2.00 0.26
CA LEU A 82 -0.54 0.66 0.75
C LEU A 82 0.82 0.12 1.22
N GLY A 83 0.95 -0.06 2.54
CA GLY A 83 2.19 -0.43 3.20
C GLY A 83 2.89 0.73 3.91
N ASP A 84 4.21 0.66 4.03
CA ASP A 84 5.03 1.55 4.87
C ASP A 84 5.90 2.55 4.11
N SER A 85 5.68 2.68 2.79
CA SER A 85 6.16 3.83 2.03
C SER A 85 5.57 5.14 2.56
N ARG A 86 6.25 6.27 2.30
CA ARG A 86 5.83 7.59 2.79
C ARG A 86 5.91 8.68 1.72
N ALA A 87 4.83 9.45 1.57
CA ALA A 87 4.82 10.71 0.84
C ALA A 87 5.04 11.88 1.80
N VAL A 88 5.98 12.77 1.47
CA VAL A 88 6.29 13.98 2.24
C VAL A 88 6.38 15.17 1.28
N MET A 89 5.66 16.26 1.59
CA MET A 89 5.67 17.49 0.83
C MET A 89 6.49 18.56 1.55
N GLY A 90 7.47 19.13 0.84
CA GLY A 90 8.18 20.31 1.29
C GLY A 90 7.37 21.56 1.01
N THR A 91 7.08 22.36 2.03
CA THR A 91 6.32 23.62 1.92
C THR A 91 7.11 24.78 2.49
N PHE A 92 7.04 25.94 1.83
CA PHE A 92 7.49 27.19 2.43
C PHE A 92 6.37 27.77 3.29
N LEU A 93 6.54 27.74 4.61
CA LEU A 93 5.60 28.29 5.59
C LEU A 93 6.16 29.62 6.11
N GLY A 94 5.43 30.72 5.90
CA GLY A 94 5.81 32.05 6.39
C GLY A 94 6.75 32.84 5.47
N ARG A 95 7.19 34.01 5.94
CA ARG A 95 8.04 34.96 5.17
C ARG A 95 9.53 34.61 5.21
N ASP A 96 9.90 33.59 5.97
CA ASP A 96 11.29 33.37 6.41
C ASP A 96 12.03 32.39 5.47
N ASN A 97 11.45 32.03 4.32
CA ASN A 97 11.98 31.05 3.35
C ASN A 97 12.36 29.69 3.95
N ARG A 98 11.78 29.30 5.09
CA ARG A 98 12.04 28.00 5.73
C ARG A 98 11.18 26.92 5.10
N ILE A 99 11.81 25.79 4.74
CA ILE A 99 11.12 24.60 4.26
C ILE A 99 10.64 23.80 5.47
N THR A 100 9.35 23.49 5.49
CA THR A 100 8.72 22.55 6.42
C THR A 100 8.34 21.27 5.66
N ALA A 101 8.51 20.11 6.31
CA ALA A 101 8.10 18.83 5.76
C ALA A 101 6.72 18.44 6.30
N ILE A 102 5.75 18.20 5.40
CA ILE A 102 4.39 17.75 5.75
C ILE A 102 4.21 16.33 5.22
N GLN A 103 3.97 15.37 6.12
CA GLN A 103 3.66 14.00 5.73
C GLN A 103 2.23 13.93 5.15
N LEU A 104 2.09 13.28 4.00
CA LEU A 104 0.83 13.19 3.26
C LEU A 104 0.17 11.80 3.31
N SER A 105 0.88 10.79 3.80
CA SER A 105 0.39 9.41 3.87
C SER A 105 0.50 8.84 5.29
N ALA A 106 -0.50 8.09 5.72
CA ALA A 106 -0.35 7.18 6.85
C ALA A 106 0.47 5.95 6.43
N GLU A 107 1.19 5.34 7.37
CA GLU A 107 1.95 4.12 7.15
C GLU A 107 1.23 2.93 7.78
N HIS A 108 1.23 1.80 7.09
CA HIS A 108 0.61 0.57 7.55
C HIS A 108 1.70 -0.41 8.01
N ASN A 109 2.33 -0.09 9.14
CA ASN A 109 3.44 -0.84 9.72
C ASN A 109 3.14 -1.25 11.17
N ALA A 110 3.36 -2.52 11.52
CA ALA A 110 3.12 -3.09 12.85
C ALA A 110 4.01 -2.46 13.95
N SER A 111 5.05 -1.70 13.62
CA SER A 111 5.77 -0.88 14.60
C SER A 111 4.91 0.27 15.16
N ILE A 112 3.82 0.64 14.48
CA ILE A 112 2.88 1.69 14.88
C ILE A 112 1.77 1.08 15.75
N ASP A 113 1.56 1.64 16.94
CA ASP A 113 0.61 1.15 17.94
C ASP A 113 -0.83 1.09 17.42
N ALA A 114 -1.27 2.14 16.71
CA ALA A 114 -2.61 2.21 16.12
C ALA A 114 -2.86 1.08 15.12
N VAL A 115 -1.87 0.80 14.24
CA VAL A 115 -1.94 -0.31 13.26
C VAL A 115 -2.00 -1.66 13.98
N ARG A 116 -1.26 -1.84 15.08
CA ARG A 116 -1.37 -3.07 15.88
C ARG A 116 -2.74 -3.23 16.51
N GLN A 117 -3.36 -2.15 16.95
CA GLN A 117 -4.69 -2.22 17.55
C GLN A 117 -5.74 -2.57 16.50
N GLU A 118 -5.71 -1.89 15.34
CA GLU A 118 -6.58 -2.21 14.20
C GLU A 118 -6.47 -3.68 13.77
N LEU A 119 -5.25 -4.20 13.66
CA LEU A 119 -5.01 -5.61 13.32
C LEU A 119 -5.64 -6.58 14.32
N LYS A 120 -5.59 -6.28 15.62
CA LYS A 120 -6.21 -7.09 16.67
C LYS A 120 -7.73 -7.02 16.62
N ASP A 121 -8.28 -5.83 16.41
CA ASP A 121 -9.72 -5.61 16.34
C ASP A 121 -10.35 -6.32 15.13
N LEU A 122 -9.64 -6.38 14.00
CA LEU A 122 -10.04 -7.12 12.81
C LEU A 122 -9.88 -8.65 12.95
N HIS A 123 -9.04 -9.12 13.88
CA HIS A 123 -8.74 -10.54 14.08
C HIS A 123 -8.82 -10.93 15.57
N PRO A 124 -10.00 -10.81 16.21
CA PRO A 124 -10.14 -11.03 17.65
C PRO A 124 -9.77 -12.44 18.10
N ASP A 125 -9.90 -13.43 17.20
CA ASP A 125 -9.62 -14.84 17.47
C ASP A 125 -8.17 -15.25 17.16
N ASP A 126 -7.36 -14.37 16.53
CA ASP A 126 -5.97 -14.65 16.20
C ASP A 126 -5.02 -13.95 17.19
N SER A 127 -4.76 -14.61 18.31
CA SER A 127 -3.80 -14.13 19.33
C SER A 127 -2.37 -13.93 18.81
N HIS A 128 -2.04 -14.44 17.61
CA HIS A 128 -0.74 -14.32 16.97
C HIS A 128 -0.73 -13.32 15.80
N ILE A 129 -1.80 -12.55 15.61
CA ILE A 129 -1.91 -11.60 14.49
C ILE A 129 -0.78 -10.56 14.50
N VAL A 130 -0.36 -10.09 15.67
CA VAL A 130 0.84 -9.23 15.86
C VAL A 130 1.71 -9.77 16.99
N VAL A 131 2.96 -10.09 16.65
CA VAL A 131 3.94 -10.66 17.60
C VAL A 131 5.23 -9.86 17.60
N LEU A 132 5.85 -9.74 18.78
CA LEU A 132 7.17 -9.16 18.93
C LEU A 132 8.22 -10.26 18.73
N ARG A 133 9.03 -10.15 17.68
CA ARG A 133 10.09 -11.12 17.38
C ARG A 133 11.41 -10.41 17.14
N HIS A 134 12.44 -10.78 17.90
CA HIS A 134 13.77 -10.17 17.85
C HIS A 134 13.73 -8.62 17.98
N GLY A 135 12.89 -8.11 18.88
CA GLY A 135 12.75 -6.67 19.12
C GLY A 135 11.91 -5.90 18.10
N VAL A 136 11.29 -6.59 17.13
CA VAL A 136 10.50 -5.97 16.06
C VAL A 136 9.09 -6.55 16.00
N TRP A 137 8.07 -5.69 15.93
CA TRP A 137 6.67 -6.08 15.78
C TRP A 137 6.39 -6.57 14.36
N ARG A 138 5.78 -7.75 14.23
CA ARG A 138 5.49 -8.40 12.95
C ARG A 138 4.07 -8.94 12.90
N VAL A 139 3.43 -8.79 11.74
CA VAL A 139 2.17 -9.45 11.38
C VAL A 139 2.44 -10.94 11.18
N LYS A 140 1.74 -11.78 11.95
CA LYS A 140 1.90 -13.25 11.99
C LYS A 140 3.35 -13.73 12.18
N GLY A 141 4.23 -12.88 12.70
CA GLY A 141 5.66 -13.18 12.89
C GLY A 141 6.52 -13.14 11.62
N ILE A 142 5.96 -12.69 10.50
CA ILE A 142 6.60 -12.75 9.17
C ILE A 142 7.02 -11.35 8.71
N ILE A 143 6.07 -10.44 8.49
CA ILE A 143 6.31 -9.11 7.89
C ILE A 143 5.96 -8.00 8.86
N GLN A 144 6.51 -6.79 8.68
CA GLN A 144 6.08 -5.62 9.46
C GLN A 144 4.94 -4.86 8.79
N VAL A 145 4.77 -5.03 7.49
CA VAL A 145 3.83 -4.26 6.68
C VAL A 145 2.48 -4.94 6.66
N GLN A 146 1.42 -4.17 6.87
CA GLN A 146 0.05 -4.60 6.59
C GLN A 146 -0.28 -4.19 5.15
N SER A 147 -0.48 -5.18 4.27
CA SER A 147 -0.80 -4.96 2.86
C SER A 147 -2.29 -5.04 2.55
N ARG A 148 -3.15 -5.31 3.54
CA ARG A 148 -4.58 -5.47 3.35
C ARG A 148 -5.33 -4.36 4.08
N SER A 149 -5.98 -3.49 3.33
CA SER A 149 -7.05 -2.64 3.84
C SER A 149 -8.31 -3.49 3.95
N GLY A 150 -8.81 -3.67 5.18
CA GLY A 150 -10.16 -4.19 5.42
C GLY A 150 -11.24 -3.19 5.03
#